data_AF-A0A1V6RVG1-F1
#
_entry.id   AF-A0A1V6RVG1-F1
#
_cell.length_a   1.000
_cell.length_b   1.000
_cell.length_c   1.000
_cell.angle_alpha   90.00
_cell.angle_beta   90.00
_cell.angle_gamma   90.00
#
_symmetry.space_group_name_H-M   'P 1'
#
loop_
_entity.id
_entity.type
_entity.pdbx_description
1 polymer ?
#
loop_
_entity_poly.entity_id
_entity_poly.type
_entity_poly.pdbx_seq_one_letter_code
_entity_poly.pdbx_strand_id
1 'polypeptide(L)'
;MPSLTVAVAQSRTHESLSATLRALERTSALAARRGVHLLLFPEAYLGGYPRSCTFGLAVGSRYPRGRDQFLAYFKAAVDLGDTPAGAGNEWISRRLEIAEGKRFRGDGTREFLERVARETGVFIVTGLVERAGGSLYCAVVYVDPTAAERMIWAQGSPSTLRAVTTTLNGIPLTIGSAIRWENYMPLLRQSLYSQNVNIYLAPTADARETWLPLMRTVGIEGRCFVLSANQCVRPSELPEWVTENICGSPNRNSNPSIQTTSNPDTPGKSQSQERKLSVTAEGPHEIVWPQSHGEAQGETQGQGQGQGQAENPSTRDTKQSLATDSGLQLDYVCRGGSCIVSPLGEVLVGPLWEVCTDDMPDSSDAAVTDSAPGLSATETSPAVAAGDGLAIACIDMDDCERGRLDLDVAESYSRSDAFRLEVEGLDLTPPPL
;
A
#
# COMPACT_ATOMS: atom_id res chain seq x y z
N MET A 1 -26.51 20.94 -0.03
CA MET A 1 -26.28 19.87 0.97
C MET A 1 -24.92 20.11 1.59
N PRO A 2 -24.72 19.85 2.89
CA PRO A 2 -23.38 19.89 3.47
C PRO A 2 -22.53 18.83 2.75
N SER A 3 -21.43 19.24 2.15
CA SER A 3 -20.55 18.35 1.39
C SER A 3 -19.22 18.21 2.11
N LEU A 4 -18.70 16.99 2.18
CA LEU A 4 -17.40 16.73 2.78
C LEU A 4 -16.35 16.69 1.66
N THR A 5 -15.33 17.53 1.73
CA THR A 5 -14.17 17.44 0.83
C THR A 5 -13.11 16.55 1.45
N VAL A 6 -12.76 15.46 0.78
CA VAL A 6 -11.77 14.49 1.23
C VAL A 6 -10.62 14.37 0.25
N ALA A 7 -9.45 13.94 0.72
CA ALA A 7 -8.29 13.75 -0.13
C ALA A 7 -7.43 12.55 0.28
N VAL A 8 -6.72 12.00 -0.70
CA VAL A 8 -5.62 11.04 -0.51
C VAL A 8 -4.33 11.62 -1.09
N ALA A 9 -3.25 11.50 -0.33
CA ALA A 9 -1.91 11.94 -0.74
C ALA A 9 -1.09 10.74 -1.21
N GLN A 10 -0.68 10.77 -2.48
CA GLN A 10 0.30 9.83 -3.00
C GLN A 10 1.71 10.39 -2.73
N SER A 11 2.31 9.95 -1.64
CA SER A 11 3.54 10.54 -1.09
C SER A 11 4.64 9.50 -0.88
N ARG A 12 5.87 9.95 -0.60
CA ARG A 12 7.00 9.08 -0.25
C ARG A 12 7.63 9.44 1.09
N THR A 13 8.20 8.44 1.75
CA THR A 13 9.06 8.68 2.91
C THR A 13 10.38 9.32 2.47
N HIS A 14 10.88 10.28 3.25
CA HIS A 14 12.20 10.88 3.05
C HIS A 14 13.29 10.17 3.88
N GLU A 15 14.54 10.57 3.67
CA GLU A 15 15.73 10.04 4.37
C GLU A 15 15.64 10.06 5.91
N SER A 16 14.86 10.98 6.47
CA SER A 16 14.68 11.13 7.92
C SER A 16 13.22 11.41 8.27
N LEU A 17 12.82 11.00 9.47
CA LEU A 17 11.49 11.26 10.01
C LEU A 17 11.15 12.76 9.99
N SER A 18 12.08 13.63 10.39
CA SER A 18 11.87 15.08 10.38
C SER A 18 11.70 15.67 8.97
N ALA A 19 12.33 15.09 7.95
CA ALA A 19 12.09 15.50 6.56
C ALA A 19 10.70 15.08 6.10
N THR A 20 10.27 13.85 6.41
CA THR A 20 8.93 13.36 6.08
C THR A 20 7.83 14.14 6.81
N LEU A 21 8.03 14.51 8.07
CA LEU A 21 7.07 15.33 8.83
C LEU A 21 6.92 16.73 8.23
N ARG A 22 8.00 17.34 7.72
CA ARG A 22 7.92 18.62 6.99
C ARG A 22 7.19 18.47 5.66
N ALA A 23 7.37 17.36 4.95
CA ALA A 23 6.62 17.07 3.73
C ALA A 23 5.13 16.91 4.03
N LEU A 24 4.77 16.16 5.09
CA LEU A 24 3.41 16.02 5.59
C LEU A 24 2.79 17.39 5.87
N GLU A 25 3.46 18.25 6.64
CA GLU A 25 2.99 19.59 6.98
C GLU A 25 2.72 20.46 5.74
N ARG A 26 3.62 20.43 4.74
CA ARG A 26 3.41 21.14 3.46
C ARG A 26 2.19 20.61 2.72
N THR A 27 2.05 19.29 2.60
CA THR A 27 0.93 18.64 1.91
C THR A 27 -0.40 18.92 2.63
N SER A 28 -0.42 18.86 3.97
CA SER A 28 -1.58 19.23 4.78
C SER A 28 -1.96 20.70 4.60
N ALA A 29 -1.00 21.61 4.56
CA ALA A 29 -1.25 23.03 4.28
C ALA A 29 -1.78 23.26 2.86
N LEU A 30 -1.30 22.52 1.86
CA LEU A 30 -1.83 22.56 0.50
C LEU A 30 -3.27 22.05 0.44
N ALA A 31 -3.56 20.93 1.08
CA ALA A 31 -4.90 20.37 1.19
C ALA A 31 -5.87 21.34 1.89
N ALA A 32 -5.44 21.99 2.97
CA ALA A 32 -6.22 23.01 3.68
C ALA A 32 -6.57 24.20 2.78
N ARG A 33 -5.61 24.71 1.99
CA ARG A 33 -5.88 25.78 1.00
C ARG A 33 -6.88 25.37 -0.07
N ARG A 34 -7.01 24.06 -0.34
CA ARG A 34 -7.97 23.48 -1.28
C ARG A 34 -9.29 23.05 -0.62
N GLY A 35 -9.51 23.42 0.65
CA GLY A 35 -10.76 23.15 1.37
C GLY A 35 -10.96 21.69 1.80
N VAL A 36 -9.89 20.90 1.87
CA VAL A 36 -9.95 19.50 2.33
C VAL A 36 -10.24 19.45 3.82
N HIS A 37 -11.17 18.59 4.22
CA HIS A 37 -11.54 18.34 5.63
C HIS A 37 -10.86 17.10 6.19
N LEU A 38 -10.65 16.06 5.37
CA LEU A 38 -9.99 14.81 5.75
C LEU A 38 -8.91 14.45 4.73
N LEU A 39 -7.70 14.18 5.20
CA LEU A 39 -6.54 13.84 4.37
C LEU A 39 -5.90 12.52 4.82
N LEU A 40 -5.83 11.53 3.93
CA LEU A 40 -5.16 10.26 4.17
C LEU A 40 -3.78 10.20 3.50
N PHE A 41 -2.76 9.82 4.26
CA PHE A 41 -1.42 9.49 3.79
C PHE A 41 -1.19 7.97 3.70
N PRO A 42 -0.19 7.51 2.94
CA PRO A 42 0.06 6.09 2.69
C PRO A 42 0.44 5.26 3.92
N GLU A 43 0.42 3.93 3.76
CA GLU A 43 0.94 2.98 4.75
C GLU A 43 2.42 3.25 5.03
N ALA A 44 2.86 3.10 6.29
CA ALA A 44 4.28 3.20 6.67
C ALA A 44 4.96 4.47 6.11
N TYR A 45 4.20 5.55 5.93
CA TYR A 45 4.68 6.81 5.39
C TYR A 45 5.70 7.45 6.33
N LEU A 46 5.39 7.51 7.63
CA LEU A 46 6.40 7.85 8.64
C LEU A 46 7.18 6.58 9.04
N GLY A 47 8.50 6.66 9.17
CA GLY A 47 9.37 5.51 9.46
C GLY A 47 9.73 4.64 8.23
N GLY A 48 8.89 4.65 7.18
CA GLY A 48 9.21 4.12 5.86
C GLY A 48 8.87 2.64 5.66
N TYR A 49 8.49 2.30 4.44
CA TYR A 49 8.31 0.90 4.04
C TYR A 49 9.66 0.31 3.60
N PRO A 50 10.13 -0.82 4.16
CA PRO A 50 11.45 -1.39 3.89
C PRO A 50 11.48 -2.14 2.54
N ARG A 51 11.08 -1.47 1.46
CA ARG A 51 10.96 -2.06 0.12
C ARG A 51 12.31 -2.54 -0.37
N SER A 52 12.37 -3.70 -1.02
CA SER A 52 13.61 -4.29 -1.54
C SER A 52 14.64 -4.72 -0.48
N CYS A 53 14.35 -4.53 0.82
CA CYS A 53 15.20 -5.00 1.91
C CYS A 53 14.86 -6.46 2.26
N THR A 54 15.87 -7.32 2.31
CA THR A 54 15.73 -8.72 2.76
C THR A 54 16.17 -8.94 4.21
N PHE A 55 16.65 -7.87 4.88
CA PHE A 55 17.29 -7.92 6.20
C PHE A 55 18.38 -8.99 6.32
N GLY A 56 19.02 -9.37 5.21
CA GLY A 56 20.00 -10.45 5.20
C GLY A 56 19.50 -11.75 5.82
N LEU A 57 18.22 -12.07 5.65
CA LEU A 57 17.62 -13.30 6.15
C LEU A 57 17.72 -14.39 5.09
N ALA A 58 18.26 -15.54 5.48
CA ALA A 58 18.05 -16.81 4.81
C ALA A 58 17.52 -17.80 5.84
N VAL A 59 16.82 -18.85 5.42
CA VAL A 59 16.25 -19.83 6.35
C VAL A 59 17.36 -20.36 7.29
N GLY A 60 17.20 -20.14 8.59
CA GLY A 60 18.18 -20.54 9.63
C GLY A 60 19.41 -19.63 9.77
N SER A 61 19.61 -18.63 8.92
CA SER A 61 20.79 -17.75 8.92
C SER A 61 20.42 -16.27 9.10
N ARG A 62 21.20 -15.56 9.91
CA ARG A 62 21.08 -14.10 10.10
C ARG A 62 22.44 -13.45 9.89
N TYR A 63 22.64 -12.78 8.76
CA TYR A 63 23.91 -12.11 8.47
C TYR A 63 24.08 -10.84 9.32
N PRO A 64 25.31 -10.44 9.70
CA PRO A 64 25.57 -9.20 10.45
C PRO A 64 24.93 -7.97 9.81
N ARG A 65 25.07 -7.81 8.48
CA ARG A 65 24.43 -6.72 7.71
C ARG A 65 22.93 -6.58 7.96
N GLY A 66 22.24 -7.71 8.16
CA GLY A 66 20.81 -7.73 8.41
C GLY A 66 20.43 -7.10 9.74
N ARG A 67 21.31 -7.24 10.74
CA ARG A 67 21.16 -6.60 12.06
C ARG A 67 21.38 -5.11 11.97
N ASP A 68 22.33 -4.65 11.16
CA ASP A 68 22.57 -3.22 10.93
C ASP A 68 21.40 -2.58 10.17
N GLN A 69 20.86 -3.26 9.15
CA GLN A 69 19.65 -2.84 8.45
C GLN A 69 18.44 -2.75 9.39
N PHE A 70 18.24 -3.77 10.23
CA PHE A 70 17.18 -3.76 11.23
C PHE A 70 17.39 -2.63 12.25
N LEU A 71 18.61 -2.38 12.70
CA LEU A 71 18.93 -1.29 13.62
C LEU A 71 18.64 0.08 13.00
N ALA A 72 19.02 0.29 11.73
CA ALA A 72 18.71 1.52 11.00
C ALA A 72 17.20 1.71 10.86
N TYR A 73 16.49 0.66 10.46
CA TYR A 73 15.03 0.69 10.35
C TYR A 73 14.34 0.96 11.69
N PHE A 74 14.79 0.30 12.77
CA PHE A 74 14.27 0.51 14.11
C PHE A 74 14.51 1.94 14.62
N LYS A 75 15.68 2.53 14.32
CA LYS A 75 15.96 3.93 14.68
C LYS A 75 15.16 4.94 13.87
N ALA A 76 14.75 4.59 12.65
CA ALA A 76 13.92 5.43 11.79
C ALA A 76 12.43 5.39 12.17
N ALA A 77 11.99 4.33 12.85
CA ALA A 77 10.61 4.16 13.30
C ALA A 77 10.20 5.22 14.34
N VAL A 78 8.93 5.60 14.24
CA VAL A 78 8.26 6.61 15.08
C VAL A 78 8.06 6.08 16.49
N ASP A 79 8.33 6.90 17.49
CA ASP A 79 8.04 6.59 18.89
C ASP A 79 6.92 7.50 19.38
N LEU A 80 5.70 6.99 19.45
CA LEU A 80 4.57 7.74 19.97
C LEU A 80 4.46 7.68 21.50
N GLY A 81 5.41 7.01 22.19
CA GLY A 81 5.43 6.93 23.64
C GLY A 81 4.39 5.97 24.23
N ASP A 82 3.85 5.05 23.42
CA ASP A 82 2.98 3.96 23.89
C ASP A 82 3.79 2.87 24.62
N THR A 83 3.10 1.86 25.13
CA THR A 83 3.65 0.71 25.83
C THR A 83 3.60 -0.54 24.94
N PRO A 84 4.48 -1.53 25.14
CA PRO A 84 4.46 -2.77 24.34
C PRO A 84 3.14 -3.56 24.40
N ALA A 85 2.33 -3.35 25.45
CA ALA A 85 1.02 -3.98 25.62
C ALA A 85 -0.14 -3.16 25.01
N GLY A 86 0.14 -1.93 24.54
CA GLY A 86 -0.86 -0.94 24.16
C GLY A 86 -1.53 -0.33 25.39
N ALA A 87 -1.33 0.96 25.63
CA ALA A 87 -1.92 1.64 26.79
C ALA A 87 -3.33 2.21 26.52
N GLY A 88 -3.84 2.05 25.29
CA GLY A 88 -5.22 2.38 24.91
C GLY A 88 -5.62 3.80 25.33
N ASN A 89 -6.72 3.93 26.08
CA ASN A 89 -7.26 5.22 26.49
C ASN A 89 -6.32 6.02 27.40
N GLU A 90 -5.43 5.37 28.18
CA GLU A 90 -4.45 6.10 29.01
C GLU A 90 -3.45 6.87 28.14
N TRP A 91 -3.02 6.28 27.02
CA TRP A 91 -2.18 6.95 26.04
C TRP A 91 -2.93 8.10 25.36
N ILE A 92 -4.15 7.87 24.88
CA ILE A 92 -4.98 8.90 24.24
C ILE A 92 -5.18 10.10 25.18
N SER A 93 -5.60 9.85 26.41
CA SER A 93 -5.86 10.89 27.42
C SER A 93 -4.61 11.49 28.08
N ARG A 94 -3.39 11.15 27.61
CA ARG A 94 -2.11 11.64 28.16
C ARG A 94 -1.94 11.39 29.66
N ARG A 95 -2.46 10.26 30.16
CA ARG A 95 -2.39 9.89 31.58
C ARG A 95 -1.13 9.10 31.95
N LEU A 96 -0.37 8.70 30.95
CA LEU A 96 0.91 8.01 31.14
C LEU A 96 2.01 8.99 31.59
N GLU A 97 2.89 8.52 32.48
CA GLU A 97 3.98 9.32 33.05
C GLU A 97 4.98 9.83 31.99
N ILE A 98 5.46 11.06 32.11
CA ILE A 98 6.51 11.57 31.22
C ILE A 98 7.85 11.39 31.93
N ALA A 99 8.85 10.87 31.21
CA ALA A 99 10.19 10.69 31.76
C ALA A 99 10.78 12.03 32.23
N GLU A 100 11.54 12.00 33.33
CA GLU A 100 12.13 13.21 33.92
C GLU A 100 12.95 13.99 32.88
N GLY A 101 12.71 15.31 32.79
CA GLY A 101 13.37 16.20 31.83
C GLY A 101 12.87 16.11 30.38
N LYS A 102 11.87 15.26 30.08
CA LYS A 102 11.22 15.23 28.76
C LYS A 102 9.94 16.07 28.75
N ARG A 103 9.58 16.59 27.57
CA ARG A 103 8.33 17.36 27.37
C ARG A 103 7.16 16.47 26.95
N PHE A 104 7.46 15.30 26.38
CA PHE A 104 6.51 14.32 25.86
C PHE A 104 7.11 12.91 26.02
N ARG A 105 6.28 11.85 25.98
CA ARG A 105 6.73 10.47 26.20
C ARG A 105 7.57 9.89 25.07
N GLY A 106 7.22 10.22 23.82
CA GLY A 106 7.84 9.67 22.62
C GLY A 106 8.93 10.57 22.02
N ASP A 107 9.01 10.57 20.69
CA ASP A 107 9.93 11.39 19.91
C ASP A 107 9.37 12.78 19.53
N GLY A 108 8.12 13.07 19.88
CA GLY A 108 7.44 14.33 19.59
C GLY A 108 6.59 14.31 18.32
N THR A 109 6.52 13.17 17.61
CA THR A 109 5.72 13.04 16.39
C THR A 109 4.23 13.24 16.64
N ARG A 110 3.71 12.73 17.77
CA ARG A 110 2.32 12.97 18.17
C ARG A 110 2.02 14.48 18.26
N GLU A 111 2.83 15.20 19.02
CA GLU A 111 2.67 16.64 19.24
C GLU A 111 2.81 17.42 17.94
N PHE A 112 3.71 16.98 17.04
CA PHE A 112 3.87 17.56 15.72
C PHE A 112 2.58 17.40 14.89
N LEU A 113 2.04 16.19 14.79
CA LEU A 113 0.83 15.92 14.00
C LEU A 113 -0.38 16.68 14.55
N GLU A 114 -0.58 16.69 15.87
CA GLU A 114 -1.66 17.44 16.52
C GLU A 114 -1.54 18.95 16.26
N ARG A 115 -0.32 19.49 16.26
CA ARG A 115 -0.08 20.90 15.92
C ARG A 115 -0.48 21.16 14.46
N VAL A 116 -0.03 20.33 13.52
CA VAL A 116 -0.33 20.51 12.08
C VAL A 116 -1.84 20.40 11.84
N ALA A 117 -2.53 19.39 12.39
CA ALA A 117 -3.98 19.25 12.26
C ALA A 117 -4.72 20.48 12.80
N ARG A 118 -4.33 20.98 13.98
CA ARG A 118 -4.91 22.18 14.59
C ARG A 118 -4.66 23.45 13.74
N GLU A 119 -3.44 23.64 13.23
CA GLU A 119 -3.06 24.82 12.47
C GLU A 119 -3.69 24.84 11.06
N THR A 120 -3.87 23.67 10.46
CA THR A 120 -4.47 23.53 9.12
C THR A 120 -5.99 23.38 9.14
N GLY A 121 -6.56 22.93 10.26
CA GLY A 121 -7.98 22.57 10.36
C GLY A 121 -8.34 21.27 9.63
N VAL A 122 -7.34 20.50 9.17
CA VAL A 122 -7.54 19.24 8.43
C VAL A 122 -7.48 18.06 9.40
N PHE A 123 -8.43 17.14 9.30
CA PHE A 123 -8.36 15.83 9.94
C PHE A 123 -7.32 14.97 9.21
N ILE A 124 -6.18 14.72 9.86
CA ILE A 124 -5.04 14.03 9.25
C ILE A 124 -5.10 12.56 9.64
N VAL A 125 -5.00 11.68 8.64
CA VAL A 125 -4.80 10.26 8.83
C VAL A 125 -3.48 9.85 8.18
N THR A 126 -2.59 9.19 8.92
CA THR A 126 -1.28 8.82 8.38
C THR A 126 -0.86 7.43 8.81
N GLY A 127 -0.34 6.66 7.84
CA GLY A 127 0.32 5.40 8.12
C GLY A 127 1.76 5.59 8.59
N LEU A 128 2.22 4.79 9.53
CA LEU A 128 3.58 4.89 10.07
C LEU A 128 4.14 3.54 10.52
N VAL A 129 5.44 3.50 10.78
CA VAL A 129 6.09 2.42 11.50
C VAL A 129 6.37 2.92 12.91
N GLU A 130 5.62 2.44 13.89
CA GLU A 130 5.83 2.72 15.30
C GLU A 130 6.84 1.74 15.89
N ARG A 131 7.66 2.23 16.81
CA ARG A 131 8.43 1.40 17.74
C ARG A 131 7.84 1.53 19.14
N ALA A 132 7.53 0.40 19.75
CA ALA A 132 7.14 0.31 21.15
C ALA A 132 7.95 -0.82 21.82
N GLY A 133 8.70 -0.47 22.86
CA GLY A 133 9.68 -1.39 23.44
C GLY A 133 10.75 -1.80 22.44
N GLY A 134 10.85 -3.11 22.15
CA GLY A 134 11.82 -3.69 21.20
C GLY A 134 11.22 -4.12 19.87
N SER A 135 9.96 -3.77 19.60
CA SER A 135 9.20 -4.25 18.44
C SER A 135 8.77 -3.11 17.52
N LEU A 136 8.44 -3.43 16.26
CA LEU A 136 7.97 -2.50 15.23
C LEU A 136 6.55 -2.82 14.80
N TYR A 137 5.80 -1.76 14.54
CA TYR A 137 4.35 -1.71 14.40
C TYR A 137 3.99 -0.90 13.15
N CYS A 138 3.43 -1.52 12.09
CA CYS A 138 2.89 -0.80 10.94
C CYS A 138 1.48 -0.22 11.23
N ALA A 139 1.41 1.06 11.62
CA ALA A 139 0.24 1.67 12.21
C ALA A 139 -0.49 2.70 11.32
N VAL A 140 -1.73 3.05 11.65
CA VAL A 140 -2.51 4.21 11.15
C VAL A 140 -2.94 5.09 12.31
N VAL A 141 -2.72 6.40 12.20
CA VAL A 141 -3.10 7.37 13.25
C VAL A 141 -4.11 8.34 12.70
N TYR A 142 -5.18 8.60 13.47
CA TYR A 142 -6.12 9.67 13.16
C TYR A 142 -5.88 10.86 14.10
N VAL A 143 -5.86 12.05 13.52
CA VAL A 143 -5.54 13.28 14.23
C VAL A 143 -6.58 14.34 13.86
N ASP A 144 -7.58 14.49 14.72
CA ASP A 144 -8.58 15.54 14.60
C ASP A 144 -7.96 16.88 15.06
N PRO A 145 -8.25 18.00 14.36
CA PRO A 145 -7.94 19.34 14.84
C PRO A 145 -8.43 19.63 16.27
N THR A 146 -9.50 18.94 16.70
CA THR A 146 -10.21 19.16 17.96
C THR A 146 -9.96 18.07 19.02
N ALA A 147 -9.56 16.85 18.62
CA ALA A 147 -9.37 15.69 19.51
C ALA A 147 -8.42 14.62 18.92
N ALA A 148 -7.35 14.25 19.62
CA ALA A 148 -6.42 13.23 19.09
C ALA A 148 -7.01 11.82 19.27
N GLU A 149 -7.75 11.29 18.28
CA GLU A 149 -8.33 9.95 18.37
C GLU A 149 -7.55 8.88 17.59
N ARG A 150 -6.81 8.08 18.36
CA ARG A 150 -6.41 6.69 18.09
C ARG A 150 -5.37 6.42 16.99
N MET A 151 -4.55 5.43 17.28
CA MET A 151 -3.37 4.98 16.55
C MET A 151 -3.44 3.44 16.45
N ILE A 152 -3.15 2.81 15.30
CA ILE A 152 -3.35 1.35 15.08
C ILE A 152 -2.29 0.73 14.17
N TRP A 153 -1.24 0.07 14.71
CA TRP A 153 -0.91 -1.38 14.54
C TRP A 153 0.60 -1.74 14.52
N ALA A 154 1.03 -2.78 15.25
CA ALA A 154 1.65 -4.05 14.78
C ALA A 154 0.66 -5.09 15.27
N GLN A 155 0.72 -6.32 14.73
CA GLN A 155 0.02 -7.50 15.25
C GLN A 155 -0.31 -7.40 16.77
N GLY A 156 -1.49 -6.85 17.10
CA GLY A 156 -1.62 -6.21 18.41
C GLY A 156 -3.02 -5.65 18.66
N SER A 157 -3.77 -6.43 19.44
CA SER A 157 -5.07 -6.13 20.06
C SER A 157 -6.27 -5.90 19.13
N PRO A 158 -7.25 -6.83 19.11
CA PRO A 158 -8.52 -6.65 18.40
C PRO A 158 -9.29 -5.39 18.79
N SER A 159 -9.02 -4.83 19.97
CA SER A 159 -9.60 -3.56 20.41
C SER A 159 -9.33 -2.44 19.42
N THR A 160 -8.20 -2.46 18.70
CA THR A 160 -7.81 -1.43 17.74
C THR A 160 -8.69 -1.39 16.50
N LEU A 161 -9.46 -2.44 16.21
CA LEU A 161 -10.42 -2.47 15.10
C LEU A 161 -11.67 -1.61 15.34
N ARG A 162 -11.81 -1.02 16.53
CA ARG A 162 -12.98 -0.17 16.83
C ARG A 162 -12.91 1.12 16.01
N ALA A 163 -13.98 1.38 15.27
CA ALA A 163 -14.16 2.56 14.44
C ALA A 163 -14.11 3.86 15.27
N VAL A 164 -13.62 4.91 14.65
CA VAL A 164 -13.49 6.25 15.21
C VAL A 164 -14.70 7.07 14.78
N THR A 165 -15.32 7.79 15.71
CA THR A 165 -16.53 8.58 15.45
C THR A 165 -16.23 10.05 15.68
N THR A 166 -16.40 10.88 14.66
CA THR A 166 -16.16 12.32 14.74
C THR A 166 -17.18 13.10 13.91
N THR A 167 -17.17 14.43 14.01
CA THR A 167 -18.00 15.31 13.17
C THR A 167 -17.09 16.27 12.41
N LEU A 168 -17.06 16.15 11.07
CA LEU A 168 -16.30 17.04 10.21
C LEU A 168 -17.26 17.86 9.34
N ASN A 169 -17.06 19.17 9.30
CA ASN A 169 -17.94 20.10 8.58
C ASN A 169 -19.44 19.95 8.96
N GLY A 170 -19.73 19.61 10.21
CA GLY A 170 -21.09 19.36 10.69
C GLY A 170 -21.69 18.01 10.28
N ILE A 171 -20.91 17.14 9.65
CA ILE A 171 -21.33 15.82 9.18
C ILE A 171 -20.76 14.75 10.13
N PRO A 172 -21.60 13.89 10.73
CA PRO A 172 -21.13 12.79 11.57
C PRO A 172 -20.51 11.69 10.71
N LEU A 173 -19.33 11.22 11.11
CA LEU A 173 -18.54 10.21 10.41
C LEU A 173 -18.22 9.05 11.34
N THR A 174 -18.28 7.85 10.79
CA THR A 174 -17.79 6.62 11.41
C THR A 174 -16.69 6.07 10.53
N ILE A 175 -15.45 6.20 11.01
CA ILE A 175 -14.24 5.99 10.24
C ILE A 175 -13.61 4.67 10.66
N GLY A 176 -13.38 3.79 9.69
CA GLY A 176 -12.64 2.54 9.87
C GLY A 176 -11.39 2.52 8.99
N SER A 177 -10.38 1.73 9.38
CA SER A 177 -9.21 1.51 8.54
C SER A 177 -8.76 0.06 8.57
N ALA A 178 -8.25 -0.40 7.43
CA ALA A 178 -7.54 -1.65 7.29
C ALA A 178 -6.31 -1.44 6.41
N ILE A 179 -5.16 -1.94 6.85
CA ILE A 179 -3.87 -1.67 6.25
C ILE A 179 -3.54 -2.77 5.24
N ARG A 180 -3.23 -2.37 4.00
CA ARG A 180 -2.69 -3.25 2.97
C ARG A 180 -3.50 -4.56 2.83
N TRP A 181 -2.95 -5.71 3.22
CA TRP A 181 -3.55 -7.02 2.96
C TRP A 181 -4.64 -7.41 3.96
N GLU A 182 -4.83 -6.64 5.04
CA GLU A 182 -6.02 -6.77 5.89
C GLU A 182 -7.31 -6.59 5.09
N ASN A 183 -7.26 -5.79 4.02
CA ASN A 183 -8.38 -5.61 3.09
C ASN A 183 -8.76 -6.88 2.33
N TYR A 184 -7.90 -7.90 2.27
CA TYR A 184 -8.26 -9.21 1.71
C TYR A 184 -8.88 -10.17 2.73
N MET A 185 -8.91 -9.80 4.03
CA MET A 185 -9.49 -10.61 5.09
C MET A 185 -11.00 -10.33 5.18
N PRO A 186 -11.89 -11.27 4.79
CA PRO A 186 -13.34 -11.00 4.76
C PRO A 186 -13.92 -10.76 6.15
N LEU A 187 -13.45 -11.50 7.17
CA LEU A 187 -13.93 -11.34 8.54
C LEU A 187 -13.53 -9.99 9.15
N LEU A 188 -12.36 -9.46 8.79
CA LEU A 188 -11.92 -8.14 9.23
C LEU A 188 -12.80 -7.06 8.62
N ARG A 189 -13.05 -7.13 7.30
CA ARG A 189 -13.97 -6.19 6.63
C ARG A 189 -15.37 -6.24 7.23
N GLN A 190 -15.92 -7.44 7.42
CA GLN A 190 -17.23 -7.59 8.06
C GLN A 190 -17.26 -6.98 9.47
N SER A 191 -16.19 -7.13 10.25
CA SER A 191 -16.10 -6.51 11.58
C SER A 191 -16.11 -4.98 11.52
N LEU A 192 -15.55 -4.36 10.48
CA LEU A 192 -15.62 -2.92 10.26
C LEU A 192 -17.02 -2.50 9.78
N TYR A 193 -17.63 -3.23 8.85
CA TYR A 193 -18.98 -2.91 8.37
C TYR A 193 -20.02 -2.99 9.48
N SER A 194 -19.90 -3.97 10.39
CA SER A 194 -20.79 -4.13 11.55
C SER A 194 -20.78 -2.94 12.52
N GLN A 195 -19.78 -2.06 12.40
CA GLN A 195 -19.64 -0.84 13.20
C GLN A 195 -20.17 0.39 12.47
N ASN A 196 -20.93 0.22 11.37
CA ASN A 196 -21.51 1.32 10.59
C ASN A 196 -20.46 2.25 9.93
N VAL A 197 -19.29 1.73 9.57
CA VAL A 197 -18.24 2.51 8.90
C VAL A 197 -18.76 3.11 7.59
N ASN A 198 -18.72 4.44 7.48
CA ASN A 198 -19.13 5.19 6.29
C ASN A 198 -17.96 5.85 5.54
N ILE A 199 -16.80 6.00 6.20
CA ILE A 199 -15.51 6.31 5.58
C ILE A 199 -14.52 5.18 5.87
N TYR A 200 -14.10 4.49 4.82
CA TYR A 200 -13.16 3.38 4.91
C TYR A 200 -11.78 3.79 4.39
N LEU A 201 -10.77 3.73 5.25
CA LEU A 201 -9.40 4.14 4.92
C LEU A 201 -8.53 2.92 4.66
N ALA A 202 -7.95 2.84 3.47
CA ALA A 202 -7.14 1.73 3.00
C ALA A 202 -5.72 2.18 2.61
N PRO A 203 -4.87 2.63 3.56
CA PRO A 203 -3.48 2.92 3.28
C PRO A 203 -2.76 1.63 2.86
N THR A 204 -1.92 1.74 1.83
CA THR A 204 -1.27 0.57 1.23
C THR A 204 0.12 0.89 0.69
N ALA A 205 0.87 -0.17 0.45
CA ALA A 205 2.13 -0.22 -0.28
C ALA A 205 2.06 -1.17 -1.50
N ASP A 206 0.85 -1.67 -1.82
CA ASP A 206 0.57 -2.61 -2.91
C ASP A 206 0.10 -1.85 -4.16
N ALA A 207 0.94 -1.83 -5.19
CA ALA A 207 0.69 -1.11 -6.45
C ALA A 207 0.18 -2.03 -7.58
N ARG A 208 -0.33 -3.22 -7.25
CA ARG A 208 -0.84 -4.16 -8.26
C ARG A 208 -2.19 -3.73 -8.80
N GLU A 209 -2.46 -4.09 -10.05
CA GLU A 209 -3.75 -3.84 -10.71
C GLU A 209 -4.93 -4.49 -9.98
N THR A 210 -4.69 -5.56 -9.21
CA THR A 210 -5.70 -6.23 -8.39
C THR A 210 -6.20 -5.39 -7.22
N TRP A 211 -5.51 -4.30 -6.85
CA TRP A 211 -5.86 -3.45 -5.73
C TRP A 211 -7.12 -2.62 -5.98
N LEU A 212 -7.23 -1.95 -7.14
CA LEU A 212 -8.38 -1.12 -7.46
C LEU A 212 -9.71 -1.90 -7.50
N PRO A 213 -9.80 -3.08 -8.15
CA PRO A 213 -10.99 -3.93 -8.07
C PRO A 213 -11.38 -4.31 -6.62
N LEU A 214 -10.40 -4.53 -5.74
CA LEU A 214 -10.69 -4.77 -4.32
C LEU A 214 -11.31 -3.53 -3.68
N MET A 215 -10.73 -2.34 -3.86
CA MET A 215 -11.29 -1.10 -3.27
C MET A 215 -12.71 -0.79 -3.77
N ARG A 216 -13.00 -1.09 -5.05
CA ARG A 216 -14.36 -1.03 -5.61
C ARG A 216 -15.30 -2.03 -4.96
N THR A 217 -14.82 -3.24 -4.70
CA THR A 217 -15.57 -4.26 -3.96
C THR A 217 -15.88 -3.79 -2.55
N VAL A 218 -14.89 -3.24 -1.82
CA VAL A 218 -15.07 -2.71 -0.46
C VAL A 218 -16.11 -1.59 -0.42
N GLY A 219 -16.08 -0.66 -1.38
CA GLY A 219 -17.07 0.44 -1.46
C GLY A 219 -18.50 -0.08 -1.63
N ILE A 220 -18.70 -1.06 -2.51
CA ILE A 220 -20.02 -1.70 -2.72
C ILE A 220 -20.43 -2.57 -1.54
N GLU A 221 -19.51 -3.39 -1.02
CA GLU A 221 -19.77 -4.36 0.06
C GLU A 221 -20.14 -3.63 1.36
N GLY A 222 -19.38 -2.59 1.73
CA GLY A 222 -19.58 -1.83 2.96
C GLY A 222 -20.51 -0.62 2.85
N ARG A 223 -20.90 -0.21 1.63
CA ARG A 223 -21.65 1.04 1.36
C ARG A 223 -21.01 2.26 2.04
N CYS A 224 -19.70 2.41 1.81
CA CYS A 224 -18.87 3.45 2.38
C CYS A 224 -18.00 4.08 1.30
N PHE A 225 -17.56 5.33 1.51
CA PHE A 225 -16.52 5.91 0.67
C PHE A 225 -15.18 5.27 1.03
N VAL A 226 -14.44 4.80 0.03
CA VAL A 226 -13.12 4.20 0.23
C VAL A 226 -12.04 5.18 -0.19
N LEU A 227 -11.15 5.52 0.73
CA LEU A 227 -9.96 6.32 0.48
C LEU A 227 -8.74 5.41 0.54
N SER A 228 -8.07 5.23 -0.59
CA SER A 228 -6.86 4.41 -0.69
C SER A 228 -5.66 5.29 -1.01
N ALA A 229 -4.69 5.35 -0.10
CA ALA A 229 -3.44 6.09 -0.28
C ALA A 229 -2.26 5.13 -0.43
N ASN A 230 -1.49 5.30 -1.50
CA ASN A 230 -0.31 4.49 -1.80
C ASN A 230 0.94 5.37 -1.91
N GLN A 231 2.10 4.75 -1.77
CA GLN A 231 3.38 5.42 -1.98
C GLN A 231 3.74 5.46 -3.47
N CYS A 232 4.44 6.50 -3.91
CA CYS A 232 5.09 6.55 -5.22
C CYS A 232 6.58 6.81 -5.03
N VAL A 233 7.42 5.82 -5.35
CA VAL A 233 8.84 5.79 -4.94
C VAL A 233 9.71 5.30 -6.08
N ARG A 234 10.76 6.06 -6.39
CA ARG A 234 11.83 5.72 -7.34
C ARG A 234 12.99 5.02 -6.64
N PRO A 235 13.79 4.18 -7.33
CA PRO A 235 14.94 3.50 -6.72
C PRO A 235 15.93 4.45 -6.04
N SER A 236 16.16 5.64 -6.61
CA SER A 236 17.05 6.68 -6.07
C SER A 236 16.53 7.35 -4.80
N GLU A 237 15.27 7.15 -4.45
CA GLU A 237 14.61 7.76 -3.28
C GLU A 237 14.57 6.79 -2.08
N LEU A 238 15.04 5.55 -2.26
CA LEU A 238 15.15 4.59 -1.16
C LEU A 238 16.27 5.01 -0.19
N PRO A 239 16.07 4.81 1.13
CA PRO A 239 17.12 5.06 2.11
C PRO A 239 18.39 4.24 1.82
N GLU A 240 19.57 4.80 2.11
CA GLU A 240 20.86 4.14 1.88
C GLU A 240 20.95 2.76 2.55
N TRP A 241 20.40 2.63 3.76
CA TRP A 241 20.40 1.35 4.50
C TRP A 241 19.61 0.23 3.80
N VAL A 242 18.69 0.57 2.89
CA VAL A 242 17.97 -0.39 2.05
C VAL A 242 18.84 -0.86 0.89
N THR A 243 19.61 0.05 0.29
CA THR A 243 20.27 -0.12 -1.01
C THR A 243 21.73 -0.56 -0.92
N GLU A 244 22.34 -0.59 0.28
CA GLU A 244 23.69 -1.14 0.50
C GLU A 244 23.79 -2.61 0.01
N ASN A 245 24.18 -2.73 -1.26
CA ASN A 245 24.57 -3.90 -2.07
C ASN A 245 23.51 -4.66 -2.87
N ILE A 246 22.87 -4.00 -3.85
CA ILE A 246 22.47 -4.70 -5.10
C ILE A 246 23.70 -4.94 -6.00
N CYS A 247 24.78 -4.18 -5.85
CA CYS A 247 26.05 -4.46 -6.52
C CYS A 247 27.05 -5.12 -5.56
N GLY A 248 27.01 -6.45 -5.49
CA GLY A 248 28.26 -7.19 -5.36
C GLY A 248 29.08 -6.97 -6.62
N SER A 249 29.79 -5.85 -6.76
CA SER A 249 30.91 -5.79 -7.69
C SER A 249 31.91 -6.83 -7.21
N PRO A 250 32.24 -7.88 -8.00
CA PRO A 250 33.35 -8.74 -7.66
C PRO A 250 34.58 -7.84 -7.71
N ASN A 251 35.20 -7.64 -6.56
CA ASN A 251 36.44 -6.91 -6.46
C ASN A 251 37.47 -7.63 -7.34
N ARG A 252 37.71 -7.11 -8.54
CA ARG A 252 38.87 -7.46 -9.36
C ARG A 252 40.10 -7.07 -8.54
N ASN A 253 40.95 -8.04 -8.26
CA ASN A 253 42.27 -7.95 -7.62
C ASN A 253 42.31 -8.23 -6.11
N SER A 254 42.20 -9.51 -5.77
CA SER A 254 43.07 -10.09 -4.74
C SER A 254 43.24 -11.59 -5.01
N ASN A 255 44.32 -11.96 -5.69
CA ASN A 255 44.80 -13.33 -5.75
C ASN A 255 45.39 -13.70 -4.38
N PRO A 256 45.03 -14.88 -3.84
CA PRO A 256 46.01 -15.73 -3.20
C PRO A 256 46.09 -17.05 -3.95
N SER A 257 47.28 -17.32 -4.48
CA SER A 257 47.71 -18.57 -5.07
C SER A 257 47.48 -19.75 -4.14
N ILE A 258 46.73 -20.76 -4.58
CA ILE A 258 46.78 -22.11 -4.03
C ILE A 258 47.15 -23.07 -5.15
N GLN A 259 48.24 -23.79 -4.90
CA GLN A 259 48.90 -24.73 -5.81
C GLN A 259 47.98 -25.90 -6.17
N THR A 260 47.99 -26.20 -7.46
CA THR A 260 47.51 -27.41 -8.11
C THR A 260 48.12 -28.69 -7.55
N THR A 261 47.29 -29.71 -7.32
CA THR A 261 47.66 -31.11 -7.60
C THR A 261 46.61 -31.74 -8.48
N SER A 262 47.04 -32.10 -9.68
CA SER A 262 46.31 -32.76 -10.76
C SER A 262 45.92 -34.21 -10.43
N ASN A 263 44.74 -34.64 -10.87
CA ASN A 263 44.65 -35.76 -11.81
C ASN A 263 43.27 -35.83 -12.51
N PRO A 264 43.20 -36.46 -13.69
CA PRO A 264 42.20 -36.20 -14.72
C PRO A 264 41.10 -37.25 -14.75
N ASP A 265 39.88 -36.86 -15.13
CA ASP A 265 38.96 -37.68 -15.92
C ASP A 265 37.85 -36.82 -16.54
N THR A 266 37.67 -36.97 -17.86
CA THR A 266 36.79 -36.21 -18.75
C THR A 266 35.36 -36.85 -18.81
N PRO A 267 34.35 -36.25 -19.47
CA PRO A 267 33.08 -35.91 -18.83
C PRO A 267 31.91 -36.82 -19.24
N GLY A 268 31.16 -37.30 -18.26
CA GLY A 268 29.86 -37.95 -18.48
C GLY A 268 28.74 -36.91 -18.61
N LYS A 269 28.14 -36.82 -19.80
CA LYS A 269 26.89 -36.08 -20.04
C LYS A 269 25.76 -36.73 -19.23
N SER A 270 25.27 -36.10 -18.17
CA SER A 270 23.98 -36.47 -17.55
C SER A 270 22.86 -35.71 -18.25
N GLN A 271 22.08 -36.43 -19.06
CA GLN A 271 20.81 -35.94 -19.60
C GLN A 271 19.86 -35.59 -18.44
N SER A 272 19.39 -34.34 -18.40
CA SER A 272 18.27 -33.98 -17.53
C SER A 272 17.00 -34.63 -18.07
N GLN A 273 16.52 -35.68 -17.39
CA GLN A 273 15.16 -36.16 -17.61
C GLN A 273 14.17 -35.08 -17.17
N GLU A 274 13.41 -34.53 -18.10
CA GLU A 274 12.21 -33.75 -17.78
C GLU A 274 11.22 -34.66 -17.02
N ARG A 275 10.90 -34.29 -15.79
CA ARG A 275 9.86 -34.94 -15.01
C ARG A 275 8.49 -34.54 -15.57
N LYS A 276 7.76 -35.49 -16.17
CA LYS A 276 6.31 -35.34 -16.35
C LYS A 276 5.64 -35.36 -14.98
N LEU A 277 5.01 -34.25 -14.60
CA LEU A 277 4.16 -34.16 -13.41
C LEU A 277 2.71 -34.38 -13.84
N SER A 278 2.28 -35.64 -13.87
CA SER A 278 0.86 -35.98 -13.77
C SER A 278 0.68 -36.87 -12.53
N VAL A 279 -0.27 -36.50 -11.68
CA VAL A 279 -0.73 -37.32 -10.56
C VAL A 279 -2.23 -37.45 -10.72
N THR A 280 -2.72 -38.68 -10.81
CA THR A 280 -4.15 -38.99 -10.73
C THR A 280 -4.51 -39.26 -9.28
N ALA A 281 -5.47 -38.50 -8.74
CA ALA A 281 -6.18 -38.83 -7.51
C ALA A 281 -7.66 -39.03 -7.88
N GLU A 282 -8.05 -40.29 -7.98
CA GLU A 282 -9.41 -40.86 -8.03
C GLU A 282 -10.55 -40.03 -8.67
N GLY A 283 -11.01 -40.45 -9.86
CA GLY A 283 -12.17 -39.92 -10.58
C GLY A 283 -11.94 -39.82 -12.10
N PRO A 284 -12.97 -39.60 -12.95
CA PRO A 284 -12.82 -39.53 -14.42
C PRO A 284 -12.25 -38.19 -14.93
N HIS A 285 -11.74 -37.33 -14.05
CA HIS A 285 -11.29 -35.98 -14.40
C HIS A 285 -9.80 -35.80 -14.11
N GLU A 286 -9.09 -35.22 -15.08
CA GLU A 286 -7.65 -34.92 -15.02
C GLU A 286 -7.45 -33.44 -14.66
N ILE A 287 -6.58 -33.16 -13.68
CA ILE A 287 -6.13 -31.80 -13.37
C ILE A 287 -4.82 -31.55 -14.11
N VAL A 288 -4.83 -30.60 -15.05
CA VAL A 288 -3.66 -30.20 -15.84
C VAL A 288 -3.27 -28.78 -15.45
N TRP A 289 -2.01 -28.57 -15.04
CA TRP A 289 -1.48 -27.22 -14.89
C TRP A 289 -1.05 -26.62 -16.24
N PRO A 290 -1.36 -25.34 -16.52
CA PRO A 290 -0.96 -24.72 -17.78
C PRO A 290 0.56 -24.50 -17.81
N GLN A 291 1.21 -24.95 -18.89
CA GLN A 291 2.61 -24.65 -19.15
C GLN A 291 2.76 -23.19 -19.58
N SER A 292 3.78 -22.52 -19.04
CA SER A 292 4.30 -21.26 -19.58
C SER A 292 4.84 -21.50 -21.00
N HIS A 293 4.25 -20.82 -21.99
CA HIS A 293 4.58 -20.97 -23.40
C HIS A 293 6.06 -20.68 -23.69
N GLY A 294 6.75 -21.70 -24.19
CA GLY A 294 8.01 -21.60 -24.92
C GLY A 294 7.85 -22.34 -26.25
N GLU A 295 7.92 -21.57 -27.34
CA GLU A 295 8.13 -21.92 -28.75
C GLU A 295 7.87 -23.38 -29.21
N ALA A 296 6.82 -23.54 -30.02
CA ALA A 296 6.50 -24.77 -30.71
C ALA A 296 7.42 -25.00 -31.93
N GLN A 297 8.18 -26.09 -31.90
CA GLN A 297 8.61 -26.89 -33.05
C GLN A 297 8.24 -28.33 -32.68
N GLY A 298 7.56 -29.17 -33.43
CA GLY A 298 7.31 -29.26 -34.86
C GLY A 298 7.53 -30.74 -35.18
N GLU A 299 6.48 -31.52 -35.45
CA GLU A 299 6.65 -32.88 -35.99
C GLU A 299 5.50 -33.29 -36.91
N THR A 300 5.90 -34.08 -37.89
CA THR A 300 5.35 -34.24 -39.24
C THR A 300 4.51 -35.51 -39.35
N GLN A 301 3.45 -35.51 -40.17
CA GLN A 301 3.14 -36.59 -41.13
C GLN A 301 1.90 -36.28 -42.01
N GLY A 302 2.04 -36.49 -43.32
CA GLY A 302 0.94 -36.98 -44.15
C GLY A 302 0.47 -36.16 -45.37
N GLN A 303 1.06 -36.47 -46.53
CA GLN A 303 0.43 -36.56 -47.88
C GLN A 303 0.03 -35.28 -48.66
N GLY A 304 0.44 -35.24 -49.95
CA GLY A 304 -0.27 -34.51 -51.01
C GLY A 304 0.64 -33.81 -52.03
N GLN A 305 0.51 -34.17 -53.31
CA GLN A 305 1.33 -33.77 -54.46
C GLN A 305 1.06 -32.33 -54.94
N GLY A 306 2.06 -31.70 -55.58
CA GLY A 306 1.84 -30.53 -56.44
C GLY A 306 3.12 -29.81 -56.89
N GLN A 307 3.40 -29.82 -58.20
CA GLN A 307 4.55 -29.22 -58.88
C GLN A 307 4.51 -27.68 -58.88
N GLY A 308 5.68 -27.03 -58.90
CA GLY A 308 5.81 -25.60 -59.22
C GLY A 308 7.24 -25.09 -59.10
N GLN A 309 7.76 -24.48 -60.16
CA GLN A 309 9.15 -24.11 -60.40
C GLN A 309 9.57 -22.76 -59.78
N ALA A 310 10.90 -22.64 -59.62
CA ALA A 310 11.74 -21.48 -59.93
C ALA A 310 11.99 -20.35 -58.91
N GLU A 311 13.30 -20.12 -58.77
CA GLU A 311 14.01 -18.82 -58.67
C GLU A 311 14.33 -18.20 -57.30
N ASN A 312 15.60 -18.38 -56.92
CA ASN A 312 16.41 -17.41 -56.16
C ASN A 312 16.80 -16.25 -57.10
N PRO A 313 16.94 -15.00 -56.58
CA PRO A 313 18.31 -14.57 -56.28
C PRO A 313 18.51 -13.59 -55.11
N SER A 314 19.73 -13.68 -54.57
CA SER A 314 20.60 -12.60 -54.04
C SER A 314 20.22 -11.86 -52.76
N THR A 315 20.77 -12.41 -51.66
CA THR A 315 21.64 -11.73 -50.68
C THR A 315 21.80 -10.20 -50.78
N ARG A 316 21.29 -9.50 -49.77
CA ARG A 316 21.93 -8.31 -49.20
C ARG A 316 22.15 -8.54 -47.71
N ASP A 317 23.43 -8.53 -47.32
CA ASP A 317 23.89 -8.50 -45.96
C ASP A 317 23.24 -7.33 -45.19
N THR A 318 22.55 -7.64 -44.10
CA THR A 318 22.41 -6.69 -43.00
C THR A 318 22.62 -7.48 -41.72
N LYS A 319 23.79 -7.29 -41.12
CA LYS A 319 24.11 -7.75 -39.76
C LYS A 319 23.08 -7.16 -38.81
N GLN A 320 22.03 -7.90 -38.52
CA GLN A 320 21.22 -7.68 -37.32
C GLN A 320 22.04 -8.24 -36.16
N SER A 321 22.79 -7.35 -35.50
CA SER A 321 23.27 -7.64 -34.16
C SER A 321 22.06 -7.96 -33.31
N LEU A 322 22.00 -9.18 -32.78
CA LEU A 322 21.14 -9.50 -31.65
C LEU A 322 21.50 -8.53 -30.53
N ALA A 323 20.67 -7.49 -30.36
CA ALA A 323 20.63 -6.73 -29.14
C ALA A 323 20.22 -7.73 -28.05
N THR A 324 21.20 -8.06 -27.23
CA THR A 324 20.97 -8.65 -25.92
C THR A 324 20.02 -7.73 -25.18
N ASP A 325 18.89 -8.29 -24.76
CA ASP A 325 17.89 -7.64 -23.91
C ASP A 325 18.59 -7.04 -22.69
N SER A 326 18.83 -5.75 -22.76
CA SER A 326 19.64 -4.98 -21.82
C SER A 326 18.68 -4.12 -21.00
N GLY A 327 18.40 -4.59 -19.78
CA GLY A 327 18.03 -3.76 -18.65
C GLY A 327 16.74 -2.94 -18.80
N LEU A 328 15.59 -3.56 -18.54
CA LEU A 328 14.45 -2.81 -17.99
C LEU A 328 14.84 -2.31 -16.59
N GLN A 329 15.44 -1.13 -16.52
CA GLN A 329 15.59 -0.40 -15.28
C GLN A 329 14.18 -0.01 -14.84
N LEU A 330 13.67 -0.62 -13.77
CA LEU A 330 12.38 -0.23 -13.19
C LEU A 330 12.49 1.22 -12.71
N ASP A 331 11.83 2.16 -13.40
CA ASP A 331 11.82 3.58 -13.04
C ASP A 331 11.23 3.82 -11.64
N TYR A 332 10.37 2.91 -11.18
CA TYR A 332 9.70 2.96 -9.89
C TYR A 332 9.80 1.62 -9.16
N VAL A 333 10.07 1.68 -7.85
CA VAL A 333 9.91 0.53 -6.95
C VAL A 333 8.48 0.43 -6.41
N CYS A 334 7.75 1.54 -6.41
CA CYS A 334 6.31 1.60 -6.19
C CYS A 334 5.73 2.70 -7.07
N ARG A 335 4.74 2.36 -7.91
CA ARG A 335 4.18 3.28 -8.91
C ARG A 335 3.04 4.13 -8.38
N GLY A 336 2.57 3.90 -7.15
CA GLY A 336 1.34 4.51 -6.64
C GLY A 336 0.12 3.63 -6.84
N GLY A 337 -1.01 4.25 -7.20
CA GLY A 337 -2.32 3.62 -7.34
C GLY A 337 -3.35 4.17 -6.35
N SER A 338 -3.12 5.39 -5.83
CA SER A 338 -4.05 6.02 -4.88
C SER A 338 -5.37 6.38 -5.55
N CYS A 339 -6.49 6.17 -4.88
CA CYS A 339 -7.82 6.42 -5.43
C CYS A 339 -8.87 6.72 -4.35
N ILE A 340 -9.99 7.31 -4.79
CA ILE A 340 -11.20 7.53 -3.99
C ILE A 340 -12.36 6.85 -4.72
N VAL A 341 -13.13 6.04 -3.98
CA VAL A 341 -14.22 5.23 -4.53
C VAL A 341 -15.53 5.50 -3.77
N SER A 342 -16.64 5.59 -4.48
CA SER A 342 -17.98 5.79 -3.92
C SER A 342 -18.58 4.52 -3.31
N PRO A 343 -19.62 4.63 -2.47
CA PRO A 343 -20.44 3.50 -1.99
C PRO A 343 -21.08 2.64 -3.09
N LEU A 344 -21.12 3.15 -4.32
CA LEU A 344 -21.63 2.44 -5.50
C LEU A 344 -20.51 1.77 -6.31
N GLY A 345 -19.26 1.87 -5.87
CA GLY A 345 -18.08 1.30 -6.53
C GLY A 345 -17.60 2.09 -7.74
N GLU A 346 -18.04 3.35 -7.88
CA GLU A 346 -17.54 4.28 -8.89
C GLU A 346 -16.22 4.88 -8.41
N VAL A 347 -15.24 4.96 -9.30
CA VAL A 347 -13.97 5.63 -9.00
C VAL A 347 -14.19 7.12 -9.18
N LEU A 348 -14.21 7.86 -8.07
CA LEU A 348 -14.39 9.31 -8.09
C LEU A 348 -13.08 9.97 -8.55
N VAL A 349 -11.94 9.54 -8.01
CA VAL A 349 -10.61 10.08 -8.37
C VAL A 349 -9.58 8.95 -8.45
N GLY A 350 -8.65 9.07 -9.39
CA GLY A 350 -7.54 8.13 -9.58
C GLY A 350 -7.89 6.97 -10.52
N PRO A 351 -7.09 5.89 -10.54
CA PRO A 351 -5.86 5.71 -9.76
C PRO A 351 -4.74 6.69 -10.18
N LEU A 352 -4.06 7.28 -9.21
CA LEU A 352 -2.87 8.11 -9.44
C LEU A 352 -1.65 7.22 -9.68
N TRP A 353 -0.97 7.36 -10.83
CA TRP A 353 0.24 6.61 -11.13
C TRP A 353 1.42 7.54 -11.38
N GLU A 354 2.58 7.18 -10.84
CA GLU A 354 3.88 7.79 -11.18
C GLU A 354 3.97 9.29 -10.91
N VAL A 355 3.20 9.76 -9.94
CA VAL A 355 3.20 11.14 -9.44
C VAL A 355 3.26 11.11 -7.92
N CYS A 356 4.12 11.95 -7.35
CA CYS A 356 4.27 12.13 -5.90
C CYS A 356 3.95 13.57 -5.49
N THR A 357 3.44 13.75 -4.27
CA THR A 357 3.24 15.08 -3.67
C THR A 357 4.49 15.95 -3.57
N ASP A 358 5.67 15.33 -3.62
CA ASP A 358 6.94 16.03 -3.59
C ASP A 358 7.46 16.46 -4.97
N ASP A 359 6.83 16.02 -6.07
CA ASP A 359 7.27 16.35 -7.43
C ASP A 359 6.96 17.81 -7.80
N MET A 360 5.87 18.36 -7.25
CA MET A 360 5.38 19.72 -7.53
C MET A 360 5.01 20.45 -6.22
N PRO A 361 5.99 20.78 -5.36
CA PRO A 361 5.72 21.27 -4.00
C PRO A 361 5.05 22.65 -3.93
N ASP A 362 5.16 23.45 -5.00
CA ASP A 362 4.68 24.83 -5.08
C ASP A 362 3.52 25.00 -6.07
N SER A 363 2.72 23.94 -6.33
CA SER A 363 1.54 24.04 -7.19
C SER A 363 0.40 24.84 -6.51
N SER A 364 0.62 26.14 -6.29
CA SER A 364 -0.46 27.10 -6.03
C SER A 364 -1.49 27.10 -7.16
N ASP A 365 -1.04 26.70 -8.36
CA ASP A 365 -1.72 26.88 -9.64
C ASP A 365 -2.00 25.56 -10.37
N ALA A 366 -1.91 24.39 -9.71
CA ALA A 366 -2.48 23.19 -10.32
C ALA A 366 -4.00 23.38 -10.37
N ALA A 367 -4.47 23.94 -11.49
CA ALA A 367 -5.86 24.04 -11.83
C ALA A 367 -6.50 22.68 -11.52
N VAL A 368 -7.65 22.75 -10.87
CA VAL A 368 -8.64 21.68 -10.77
C VAL A 368 -8.90 21.17 -12.18
N THR A 369 -8.13 20.21 -12.67
CA THR A 369 -8.32 19.63 -14.00
C THR A 369 -9.42 18.58 -13.88
N ASP A 370 -10.61 18.93 -14.38
CA ASP A 370 -11.61 17.96 -14.81
C ASP A 370 -11.01 17.15 -15.97
N SER A 371 -10.27 16.08 -15.69
CA SER A 371 -10.10 14.95 -16.62
C SER A 371 -9.12 13.89 -16.11
N ALA A 372 -9.65 12.73 -15.76
CA ALA A 372 -9.05 11.48 -16.22
C ALA A 372 -9.61 11.19 -17.65
N PRO A 373 -8.81 10.71 -18.61
CA PRO A 373 -9.33 10.38 -19.93
C PRO A 373 -10.24 9.15 -19.85
N GLY A 374 -11.55 9.34 -20.01
CA GLY A 374 -12.49 8.25 -20.32
C GLY A 374 -13.72 8.06 -19.43
N LEU A 375 -14.05 8.95 -18.50
CA LEU A 375 -15.29 8.89 -17.73
C LEU A 375 -16.04 10.22 -17.85
N SER A 376 -17.29 10.18 -18.29
CA SER A 376 -18.12 11.37 -18.47
C SER A 376 -18.39 12.01 -17.12
N ALA A 377 -17.91 13.24 -16.92
CA ALA A 377 -18.30 14.08 -15.80
C ALA A 377 -19.82 14.29 -15.84
N THR A 378 -20.54 13.73 -14.87
CA THR A 378 -21.87 14.18 -14.52
C THR A 378 -21.72 15.47 -13.71
N GLU A 379 -22.62 16.43 -13.92
CA GLU A 379 -22.55 17.83 -13.43
C GLU A 379 -22.66 18.00 -11.89
N THR A 380 -22.22 17.03 -11.08
CA THR A 380 -22.53 17.00 -9.63
C THR A 380 -21.37 16.66 -8.70
N SER A 381 -20.09 16.74 -9.09
CA SER A 381 -18.94 16.84 -8.16
C SER A 381 -17.61 17.11 -8.87
N PRO A 382 -16.79 18.12 -8.46
CA PRO A 382 -15.46 18.32 -9.01
C PRO A 382 -14.48 17.34 -8.35
N ALA A 383 -14.30 16.18 -8.97
CA ALA A 383 -13.30 15.21 -8.59
C ALA A 383 -12.00 15.49 -9.36
N VAL A 384 -10.92 15.80 -8.65
CA VAL A 384 -9.66 16.26 -9.26
C VAL A 384 -8.53 15.32 -8.89
N ALA A 385 -7.95 14.68 -9.91
CA ALA A 385 -6.61 14.13 -9.84
C ALA A 385 -5.64 15.27 -10.17
N ALA A 386 -5.13 15.97 -9.16
CA ALA A 386 -4.14 17.00 -9.42
C ALA A 386 -2.81 16.33 -9.80
N GLY A 387 -2.14 16.85 -10.83
CA GLY A 387 -0.82 16.38 -11.28
C GLY A 387 0.32 16.56 -10.27
N ASP A 388 -0.02 16.88 -9.01
CA ASP A 388 0.84 17.04 -7.86
C ASP A 388 0.63 15.93 -6.82
N GLY A 389 0.02 14.80 -7.19
CA GLY A 389 -0.08 13.63 -6.31
C GLY A 389 -1.14 13.73 -5.20
N LEU A 390 -1.96 14.78 -5.18
CA LEU A 390 -3.09 14.94 -4.27
C LEU A 390 -4.42 14.69 -5.01
N ALA A 391 -5.10 13.59 -4.69
CA ALA A 391 -6.42 13.28 -5.23
C ALA A 391 -7.51 13.82 -4.30
N ILE A 392 -8.40 14.68 -4.80
CA ILE A 392 -9.42 15.38 -4.00
C ILE A 392 -10.81 15.12 -4.57
N ALA A 393 -11.76 14.78 -3.71
CA ALA A 393 -13.17 14.62 -4.06
C ALA A 393 -14.07 15.37 -3.07
N CYS A 394 -15.13 15.98 -3.60
CA CYS A 394 -16.28 16.38 -2.81
C CYS A 394 -17.24 15.19 -2.74
N ILE A 395 -17.67 14.79 -1.55
CA ILE A 395 -18.53 13.63 -1.35
C ILE A 395 -19.80 13.99 -0.59
N ASP A 396 -20.90 13.34 -0.98
CA ASP A 396 -22.20 13.41 -0.32
C ASP A 396 -22.36 12.16 0.56
N MET A 397 -22.36 12.34 1.89
CA MET A 397 -22.45 11.20 2.82
C MET A 397 -23.79 10.47 2.73
N ASP A 398 -24.85 11.13 2.22
CA ASP A 398 -26.15 10.50 1.99
C ASP A 398 -26.05 9.36 0.97
N ASP A 399 -25.02 9.31 0.11
CA ASP A 399 -24.82 8.20 -0.84
C ASP A 399 -24.54 6.87 -0.13
N CYS A 400 -24.01 6.89 1.09
CA CYS A 400 -23.87 5.69 1.91
C CYS A 400 -25.26 5.12 2.26
N GLU A 401 -26.20 5.99 2.65
CA GLU A 401 -27.58 5.60 2.98
C GLU A 401 -28.37 5.19 1.74
N ARG A 402 -28.25 5.95 0.64
CA ARG A 402 -28.89 5.62 -0.65
C ARG A 402 -28.43 4.25 -1.15
N GLY A 403 -27.14 3.94 -1.03
CA GLY A 403 -26.56 2.65 -1.44
C GLY A 403 -27.06 1.45 -0.61
N ARG A 404 -27.46 1.66 0.64
CA ARG A 404 -28.01 0.59 1.50
C ARG A 404 -29.36 0.06 1.04
N LEU A 405 -30.10 0.83 0.23
CA LEU A 405 -31.35 0.36 -0.37
C LEU A 405 -31.14 -0.94 -1.16
N ASP A 406 -30.01 -1.05 -1.86
CA ASP A 406 -29.69 -2.21 -2.71
C ASP A 406 -29.05 -3.36 -1.91
N LEU A 407 -28.18 -3.04 -0.96
CA LEU A 407 -27.42 -4.02 -0.17
C LEU A 407 -26.94 -3.42 1.15
N ASP A 408 -27.21 -4.12 2.24
CA ASP A 408 -26.63 -3.88 3.57
C ASP A 408 -26.14 -5.20 4.17
N VAL A 409 -24.84 -5.49 4.00
CA VAL A 409 -24.21 -6.77 4.38
C VAL A 409 -24.08 -6.95 5.89
N ALA A 410 -24.10 -5.86 6.65
CA ALA A 410 -23.93 -5.89 8.10
C ALA A 410 -25.27 -6.07 8.82
N GLU A 411 -26.37 -5.59 8.24
CA GLU A 411 -27.70 -5.70 8.84
C GLU A 411 -28.66 -6.56 8.01
N SER A 412 -29.42 -5.96 7.08
CA SER A 412 -30.58 -6.62 6.46
C SER A 412 -30.24 -7.86 5.61
N TYR A 413 -29.03 -7.93 5.04
CA TYR A 413 -28.53 -9.09 4.31
C TYR A 413 -27.60 -9.99 5.14
N SER A 414 -27.32 -9.65 6.41
CA SER A 414 -26.36 -10.38 7.25
C SER A 414 -26.78 -11.82 7.58
N ARG A 415 -28.09 -12.11 7.57
CA ARG A 415 -28.64 -13.39 8.05
C ARG A 415 -28.13 -13.73 9.45
N SER A 416 -28.20 -12.74 10.35
CA SER A 416 -27.78 -12.85 11.76
C SER A 416 -28.51 -13.95 12.56
N ASP A 417 -29.60 -14.50 12.01
CA ASP A 417 -30.27 -15.71 12.51
C ASP A 417 -29.43 -16.99 12.35
N ALA A 418 -28.57 -17.03 11.34
CA ALA A 418 -27.77 -18.19 10.95
C ALA A 418 -26.25 -17.96 11.05
N PHE A 419 -25.78 -16.73 10.82
CA PHE A 419 -24.37 -16.37 10.87
C PHE A 419 -24.11 -15.38 12.00
N ARG A 420 -23.16 -15.69 12.87
CA ARG A 420 -22.70 -14.79 13.93
C ARG A 420 -21.20 -14.64 13.85
N LEU A 421 -20.74 -13.40 13.82
CA LEU A 421 -19.33 -13.04 13.92
C LEU A 421 -19.09 -12.34 15.24
N GLU A 422 -18.10 -12.82 15.99
CA GLU A 422 -17.60 -12.16 17.19
C GLU A 422 -16.09 -11.98 17.07
N VAL A 423 -15.60 -10.83 17.55
CA VAL A 423 -14.18 -10.51 17.58
C VAL A 423 -13.76 -10.39 19.03
N GLU A 424 -13.07 -11.40 19.54
CA GLU A 424 -12.58 -11.41 20.92
C GLU A 424 -11.66 -10.20 21.18
N GLY A 425 -11.94 -9.41 22.23
CA GLY A 425 -11.15 -8.22 22.57
C GLY A 425 -11.59 -6.93 21.86
N LEU A 426 -12.61 -6.97 21.00
CA LEU A 426 -13.25 -5.79 20.42
C LEU A 426 -14.57 -5.50 21.16
N ASP A 427 -14.55 -4.53 22.08
CA ASP A 427 -15.74 -4.10 22.78
C ASP A 427 -16.47 -2.99 22.00
N LEU A 428 -17.67 -3.33 21.51
CA LEU A 428 -18.59 -2.46 20.80
C LEU A 428 -19.71 -1.93 21.72
N THR A 429 -19.50 -1.93 23.04
CA THR A 429 -20.47 -1.41 24.01
C THR A 429 -19.95 -0.15 24.69
N PRO A 430 -20.66 1.00 24.62
CA PRO A 430 -21.75 1.26 23.67
C PRO A 430 -21.23 1.22 22.23
N PRO A 431 -22.12 1.02 21.23
CA PRO A 431 -21.72 1.06 19.83
C PRO A 431 -21.02 2.39 19.52
N PRO A 432 -20.09 2.42 18.55
CA PRO A 432 -19.61 3.68 17.99
C PRO A 432 -20.83 4.55 17.62
N LEU A 433 -20.86 5.79 18.10
CA LEU A 433 -21.97 6.73 17.90
C LEU A 433 -22.13 7.16 16.45
#